data_AF-A0A242LRM4-F1
#
_entry.id   AF-A0A242LRM4-F1
#
_cell.length_a   1.000
_cell.length_b   1.000
_cell.length_c   1.000
_cell.angle_alpha   90.00
_cell.angle_beta   90.00
_cell.angle_gamma   90.00
#
_symmetry.space_group_name_H-M   'P 1'
#
loop_
_entity.id
_entity.type
_entity.pdbx_description
1 polymer ?
#
loop_
_entity_poly.entity_id
_entity_poly.type
_entity_poly.pdbx_seq_one_letter_code
_entity_poly.pdbx_strand_id
1 'polypeptide(L)'
;MSYLKDREDAWIKEQIQLDKVREKEIVKQLQSAIDAIQTEIEANWDRFSNGQRITISEARKRADQMDVKKFERKAKEYVKNKDFSPQANKELKIYNLVMRVSRLELLKAQLGLELVSLFDGLDKWGYGQLSEAVKQEYIRQAGILGSTLDKDYAKKVSSIVNSSFKTSDYPSFSDNIWQNFTEMKADLEKLLTRAITQGKNPRTVAKELAKFLKPNQENIRYKLNRLMITEMTSIQTDIQKQSYLDAGIDEYTYIAEPSACEVCKKVAKGSPYKVVKMNKGVNAPYMHPFCKCSTAPLVDREEYEKSLKERGL
;
A
#
# COMPACT_ATOMS: atom_id res chain seq x y z
N MET A 1 6.84 38.68 -1.90
CA MET A 1 6.87 37.26 -1.47
C MET A 1 8.30 36.78 -1.61
N SER A 2 8.78 35.95 -0.68
CA SER A 2 10.18 35.49 -0.68
C SER A 2 10.41 34.53 -1.84
N TYR A 3 11.49 34.71 -2.61
CA TYR A 3 11.89 33.86 -3.74
C TYR A 3 11.86 32.35 -3.42
N LEU A 4 12.29 31.98 -2.21
CA LEU A 4 12.29 30.59 -1.75
C LEU A 4 10.88 30.04 -1.52
N LYS A 5 9.95 30.88 -1.05
CA LYS A 5 8.55 30.49 -0.90
C LYS A 5 7.92 30.19 -2.26
N ASP A 6 8.18 31.00 -3.27
CA ASP A 6 7.63 30.77 -4.61
C ASP A 6 8.17 29.47 -5.24
N ARG A 7 9.44 29.11 -4.95
CA ARG A 7 10.02 27.81 -5.34
C ARG A 7 9.35 26.64 -4.62
N GLU A 8 9.11 26.75 -3.31
CA GLU A 8 8.40 25.70 -2.56
C GLU A 8 6.94 25.56 -3.01
N ASP A 9 6.24 26.67 -3.28
CA ASP A 9 4.86 26.62 -3.80
C ASP A 9 4.79 25.96 -5.19
N ALA A 10 5.80 26.18 -6.04
CA ALA A 10 5.93 25.48 -7.33
C ALA A 10 6.22 23.99 -7.13
N TRP A 11 7.12 23.64 -6.21
CA TRP A 11 7.46 22.26 -5.88
C TRP A 11 6.27 21.48 -5.32
N ILE A 12 5.48 22.08 -4.42
CA ILE A 12 4.26 21.48 -3.89
C ILE A 12 3.27 21.16 -5.03
N LYS A 13 3.10 22.08 -6.00
CA LYS A 13 2.23 21.84 -7.16
C LYS A 13 2.72 20.68 -8.02
N GLU A 14 4.02 20.55 -8.21
CA GLU A 14 4.63 19.43 -8.93
C GLU A 14 4.40 18.10 -8.19
N GLN A 15 4.67 18.05 -6.88
CA GLN A 15 4.42 16.87 -6.05
C GLN A 15 2.95 16.44 -6.08
N ILE A 16 2.02 17.40 -6.06
CA ILE A 16 0.58 17.10 -6.22
C ILE A 16 0.29 16.40 -7.55
N GLN A 17 0.96 16.75 -8.65
CA GLN A 17 0.78 16.04 -9.92
C GLN A 17 1.45 14.67 -9.92
N LEU A 18 2.65 14.56 -9.36
CA LEU A 18 3.35 13.27 -9.21
C LEU A 18 2.56 12.29 -8.36
N ASP A 19 1.90 12.75 -7.31
CA ASP A 19 1.01 11.92 -6.49
C ASP A 19 -0.16 11.35 -7.27
N LYS A 20 -0.73 12.10 -8.22
CA LYS A 20 -1.76 11.56 -9.13
C LYS A 20 -1.20 10.50 -10.07
N VAL A 21 0.05 10.65 -10.51
CA VAL A 21 0.73 9.63 -11.35
C VAL A 21 0.98 8.36 -10.54
N ARG A 22 1.49 8.50 -9.31
CA ARG A 22 1.69 7.39 -8.36
C ARG A 22 0.38 6.68 -8.06
N GLU A 23 -0.70 7.41 -7.80
CA GLU A 23 -2.02 6.83 -7.56
C GLU A 23 -2.50 5.99 -8.76
N LYS A 24 -2.32 6.49 -9.99
CA LYS A 24 -2.68 5.73 -11.20
C LYS A 24 -1.91 4.42 -11.32
N GLU A 25 -0.63 4.42 -10.99
CA GLU A 25 0.19 3.19 -11.03
C GLU A 25 -0.23 2.19 -9.95
N ILE A 26 -0.52 2.66 -8.72
CA ILE A 26 -1.09 1.81 -7.66
C ILE A 26 -2.41 1.19 -8.13
N VAL A 27 -3.30 1.98 -8.72
CA VAL A 27 -4.59 1.50 -9.25
C VAL A 27 -4.39 0.47 -10.36
N LYS A 28 -3.43 0.67 -11.25
CA LYS A 28 -3.12 -0.27 -12.33
C LYS A 28 -2.64 -1.62 -11.79
N GLN A 29 -1.69 -1.62 -10.85
CA GLN A 29 -1.19 -2.87 -10.25
C GLN A 29 -2.29 -3.62 -9.49
N LEU A 30 -3.12 -2.88 -8.73
CA LEU A 30 -4.32 -3.44 -8.12
C LEU A 30 -5.22 -4.08 -9.16
N GLN A 31 -5.59 -3.36 -10.24
CA GLN A 31 -6.47 -3.88 -11.30
C GLN A 31 -5.96 -5.18 -11.90
N SER A 32 -4.67 -5.27 -12.22
CA SER A 32 -4.08 -6.50 -12.74
C SER A 32 -4.23 -7.69 -11.78
N ALA A 33 -3.99 -7.50 -10.48
CA ALA A 33 -4.16 -8.56 -9.49
C ALA A 33 -5.63 -8.98 -9.34
N ILE A 34 -6.55 -8.02 -9.45
CA ILE A 34 -7.99 -8.27 -9.35
C ILE A 34 -8.47 -9.09 -10.53
N ASP A 35 -8.01 -8.76 -11.74
CA ASP A 35 -8.34 -9.49 -12.95
C ASP A 35 -7.79 -10.94 -12.90
N ALA A 36 -6.59 -11.12 -12.34
CA ALA A 36 -6.01 -12.44 -12.11
C ALA A 36 -6.82 -13.25 -11.07
N ILE A 37 -7.15 -12.64 -9.93
CA ILE A 37 -8.01 -13.22 -8.89
C ILE A 37 -9.37 -13.62 -9.46
N GLN A 38 -9.99 -12.75 -10.28
CA GLN A 38 -11.28 -13.03 -10.91
C GLN A 38 -11.18 -14.21 -11.87
N THR A 39 -10.12 -14.26 -12.70
CA THR A 39 -9.86 -15.37 -13.62
C THR A 39 -9.72 -16.70 -12.86
N GLU A 40 -8.96 -16.72 -11.75
CA GLU A 40 -8.80 -17.92 -10.92
C GLU A 40 -10.12 -18.38 -10.29
N ILE A 41 -10.93 -17.43 -9.83
CA ILE A 41 -12.25 -17.72 -9.27
C ILE A 41 -13.16 -18.30 -10.35
N GLU A 42 -13.26 -17.67 -11.51
CA GLU A 42 -14.11 -18.14 -12.63
C GLU A 42 -13.69 -19.53 -13.12
N ALA A 43 -12.39 -19.76 -13.32
CA ALA A 43 -11.84 -21.05 -13.77
C ALA A 43 -12.14 -22.20 -12.79
N ASN A 44 -12.23 -21.89 -11.49
CA ASN A 44 -12.54 -22.87 -10.46
C ASN A 44 -14.03 -22.92 -10.08
N TRP A 45 -14.85 -21.92 -10.43
CA TRP A 45 -16.21 -21.78 -9.91
C TRP A 45 -17.17 -22.89 -10.35
N ASP A 46 -17.07 -23.32 -11.60
CA ASP A 46 -17.89 -24.42 -12.14
C ASP A 46 -17.69 -25.72 -11.35
N ARG A 47 -16.55 -25.86 -10.66
CA ARG A 47 -16.23 -27.00 -9.81
C ARG A 47 -16.90 -26.91 -8.42
N PHE A 48 -17.53 -25.79 -8.07
CA PHE A 48 -18.22 -25.58 -6.78
C PHE A 48 -19.76 -25.58 -6.86
N SER A 49 -20.35 -25.43 -8.05
CA SER A 49 -21.75 -24.98 -8.25
C SER A 49 -22.88 -26.00 -8.02
N ASN A 50 -22.63 -27.19 -7.46
CA ASN A 50 -23.68 -28.20 -7.25
C ASN A 50 -24.52 -27.99 -5.95
N GLY A 51 -25.31 -26.92 -5.89
CA GLY A 51 -26.27 -26.50 -4.83
C GLY A 51 -26.64 -27.47 -3.70
N GLN A 52 -25.83 -27.55 -2.62
CA GLN A 52 -26.17 -28.30 -1.40
C GLN A 52 -25.80 -27.49 -0.14
N ARG A 53 -26.71 -27.48 0.84
CA ARG A 53 -26.63 -26.71 2.11
C ARG A 53 -26.07 -27.58 3.25
N ILE A 54 -24.74 -27.72 3.36
CA ILE A 54 -24.04 -28.26 4.56
C ILE A 54 -22.92 -27.29 4.92
N THR A 55 -22.58 -27.17 6.21
CA THR A 55 -21.59 -26.18 6.67
C THR A 55 -20.14 -26.58 6.34
N ILE A 56 -19.28 -25.59 6.06
CA ILE A 56 -17.85 -25.82 5.77
C ILE A 56 -17.09 -26.40 6.99
N SER A 57 -17.55 -26.12 8.21
CA SER A 57 -16.95 -26.67 9.44
C SER A 57 -17.16 -28.18 9.55
N GLU A 58 -18.38 -28.67 9.31
CA GLU A 58 -18.68 -30.10 9.27
C GLU A 58 -17.95 -30.82 8.13
N ALA A 59 -17.76 -30.13 7.02
CA ALA A 59 -17.02 -30.61 5.86
C ALA A 59 -15.53 -30.83 6.15
N ARG A 60 -14.86 -29.86 6.80
CA ARG A 60 -13.44 -29.94 7.19
C ARG A 60 -13.18 -31.10 8.16
N LYS A 61 -13.97 -31.18 9.25
CA LYS A 61 -13.84 -32.27 10.24
C LYS A 61 -13.98 -33.65 9.62
N ARG A 62 -14.86 -33.78 8.63
CA ARG A 62 -15.07 -35.02 7.88
C ARG A 62 -13.94 -35.29 6.88
N ALA A 63 -13.40 -34.26 6.22
CA ALA A 63 -12.24 -34.39 5.32
C ALA A 63 -11.00 -34.91 6.06
N ASP A 64 -10.73 -34.39 7.27
CA ASP A 64 -9.59 -34.80 8.10
C ASP A 64 -9.69 -36.28 8.54
N GLN A 65 -10.91 -36.83 8.59
CA GLN A 65 -11.20 -38.20 8.99
C GLN A 65 -11.39 -39.16 7.80
N MET A 66 -11.41 -38.65 6.56
CA MET A 66 -11.73 -39.44 5.37
C MET A 66 -10.49 -39.79 4.54
N ASP A 67 -10.35 -41.07 4.21
CA ASP A 67 -9.49 -41.50 3.10
C ASP A 67 -10.19 -41.16 1.77
N VAL A 68 -9.82 -40.01 1.21
CA VAL A 68 -10.38 -39.46 -0.05
C VAL A 68 -10.30 -40.46 -1.20
N LYS A 69 -9.22 -41.25 -1.30
CA LYS A 69 -9.03 -42.25 -2.38
C LYS A 69 -9.97 -43.43 -2.22
N LYS A 70 -10.18 -43.90 -0.99
CA LYS A 70 -11.12 -44.99 -0.70
C LYS A 70 -12.56 -44.56 -0.95
N PHE A 71 -12.91 -43.34 -0.56
CA PHE A 71 -14.26 -42.79 -0.75
C PHE A 71 -14.56 -42.46 -2.22
N GLU A 72 -13.57 -42.00 -2.99
CA GLU A 72 -13.69 -41.80 -4.44
C GLU A 72 -14.05 -43.09 -5.18
N ARG A 73 -13.37 -44.21 -4.85
CA ARG A 73 -13.70 -45.53 -5.43
C ARG A 73 -15.16 -45.94 -5.12
N LYS A 74 -15.59 -45.78 -3.87
CA LYS A 74 -16.96 -46.10 -3.42
C LYS A 74 -17.99 -45.20 -4.10
N ALA A 75 -17.71 -43.91 -4.26
CA ALA A 75 -18.56 -42.97 -4.98
C ALA A 75 -18.69 -43.32 -6.47
N LYS A 76 -17.60 -43.74 -7.12
CA LYS A 76 -17.62 -44.25 -8.51
C LYS A 76 -18.48 -45.51 -8.64
N GLU A 77 -18.44 -46.41 -7.67
CA GLU A 77 -19.30 -47.60 -7.63
C GLU A 77 -20.79 -47.24 -7.51
N TYR A 78 -21.16 -46.34 -6.59
CA TYR A 78 -22.55 -45.88 -6.44
C TYR A 78 -23.09 -45.25 -7.74
N VAL A 79 -22.29 -44.40 -8.40
CA VAL A 79 -22.68 -43.76 -9.66
C VAL A 79 -22.77 -44.78 -10.81
N LYS A 80 -21.79 -45.68 -10.93
CA LYS A 80 -21.76 -46.75 -11.96
C LYS A 80 -22.96 -47.68 -11.82
N ASN A 81 -23.31 -48.03 -10.59
CA ASN A 81 -24.41 -48.96 -10.30
C ASN A 81 -25.77 -48.26 -10.20
N LYS A 82 -25.84 -46.93 -10.40
CA LYS A 82 -27.05 -46.11 -10.25
C LYS A 82 -27.74 -46.31 -8.88
N ASP A 83 -26.95 -46.51 -7.83
CA ASP A 83 -27.45 -46.64 -6.46
C ASP A 83 -27.78 -45.26 -5.89
N PHE A 84 -29.08 -44.96 -5.81
CA PHE A 84 -29.62 -43.73 -5.23
C PHE A 84 -30.34 -43.99 -3.90
N SER A 85 -29.97 -45.05 -3.20
CA SER A 85 -30.49 -45.32 -1.86
C SER A 85 -30.27 -44.10 -0.92
N PRO A 86 -31.10 -43.92 0.11
CA PRO A 86 -30.93 -42.81 1.06
C PRO A 86 -29.53 -42.74 1.68
N GLN A 87 -28.91 -43.89 1.91
CA GLN A 87 -27.54 -44.00 2.43
C GLN A 87 -26.48 -43.63 1.39
N ALA A 88 -26.56 -44.16 0.15
CA ALA A 88 -25.65 -43.77 -0.93
C ALA A 88 -25.72 -42.27 -1.23
N ASN A 89 -26.93 -41.69 -1.24
CA ASN A 89 -27.13 -40.25 -1.39
C ASN A 89 -26.51 -39.44 -0.24
N LYS A 90 -26.61 -39.91 1.01
CA LYS A 90 -25.97 -39.26 2.16
C LYS A 90 -24.44 -39.30 2.05
N GLU A 91 -23.87 -40.44 1.66
CA GLU A 91 -22.42 -40.59 1.47
C GLU A 91 -21.90 -39.76 0.29
N LEU A 92 -22.60 -39.73 -0.85
CA LEU A 92 -22.27 -38.89 -2.01
C LEU A 92 -22.34 -37.39 -1.67
N LYS A 93 -23.30 -36.95 -0.85
CA LYS A 93 -23.37 -35.57 -0.35
C LYS A 93 -22.13 -35.21 0.47
N ILE A 94 -21.68 -36.13 1.33
CA ILE A 94 -20.48 -35.96 2.16
C ILE A 94 -19.21 -35.89 1.30
N TYR A 95 -19.07 -36.78 0.32
CA TYR A 95 -17.96 -36.75 -0.63
C TYR A 95 -17.90 -35.43 -1.43
N ASN A 96 -19.02 -35.02 -2.01
CA ASN A 96 -19.12 -33.78 -2.77
C ASN A 96 -18.74 -32.55 -1.92
N LEU A 97 -19.07 -32.59 -0.63
CA LEU A 97 -18.76 -31.53 0.32
C LEU A 97 -17.26 -31.48 0.67
N VAL A 98 -16.64 -32.63 0.95
CA VAL A 98 -15.18 -32.71 1.19
C VAL A 98 -14.40 -32.19 -0.02
N MET A 99 -14.79 -32.62 -1.22
CA MET A 99 -14.16 -32.15 -2.45
C MET A 99 -14.28 -30.64 -2.65
N ARG A 100 -15.40 -30.01 -2.23
CA ARG A 100 -15.55 -28.54 -2.26
C ARG A 100 -14.65 -27.85 -1.27
N VAL A 101 -14.46 -28.38 -0.06
CA VAL A 101 -13.54 -27.78 0.91
C VAL A 101 -12.11 -27.83 0.40
N SER A 102 -11.63 -28.97 -0.09
CA SER A 102 -10.27 -29.06 -0.64
C SER A 102 -10.06 -28.09 -1.82
N ARG A 103 -11.06 -27.93 -2.68
CA ARG A 103 -11.02 -26.94 -3.78
C ARG A 103 -11.03 -25.50 -3.26
N LEU A 104 -11.77 -25.20 -2.20
CA LEU A 104 -11.80 -23.87 -1.58
C LEU A 104 -10.45 -23.52 -0.98
N GLU A 105 -9.81 -24.46 -0.28
CA GLU A 105 -8.47 -24.23 0.26
C GLU A 105 -7.44 -24.03 -0.86
N LEU A 106 -7.53 -24.79 -1.95
CA LEU A 106 -6.69 -24.56 -3.14
C LEU A 106 -6.90 -23.16 -3.71
N LEU A 107 -8.15 -22.74 -3.90
CA LEU A 107 -8.48 -21.40 -4.39
C LEU A 107 -7.92 -20.31 -3.45
N LYS A 108 -8.07 -20.46 -2.12
CA LYS A 108 -7.48 -19.52 -1.15
C LYS A 108 -5.96 -19.45 -1.26
N ALA A 109 -5.28 -20.58 -1.47
CA ALA A 109 -3.84 -20.62 -1.65
C ALA A 109 -3.42 -19.88 -2.92
N GLN A 110 -4.10 -20.12 -4.05
CA GLN A 110 -3.84 -19.42 -5.32
C GLN A 110 -4.02 -17.91 -5.17
N LEU A 111 -5.10 -17.48 -4.52
CA LEU A 111 -5.36 -16.06 -4.25
C LEU A 111 -4.32 -15.45 -3.31
N GLY A 112 -3.85 -16.22 -2.33
CA GLY A 112 -2.73 -15.82 -1.49
C GLY A 112 -1.46 -15.55 -2.29
N LEU A 113 -1.17 -16.36 -3.33
CA LEU A 113 -0.02 -16.14 -4.21
C LEU A 113 -0.18 -14.86 -5.04
N GLU A 114 -1.37 -14.58 -5.59
CA GLU A 114 -1.65 -13.34 -6.32
C GLU A 114 -1.45 -12.10 -5.44
N LEU A 115 -1.90 -12.15 -4.18
CA LEU A 115 -1.72 -11.05 -3.24
C LEU A 115 -0.25 -10.86 -2.82
N VAL A 116 0.53 -11.95 -2.70
CA VAL A 116 1.98 -11.88 -2.44
C VAL A 116 2.73 -11.29 -3.64
N SER A 117 2.35 -11.66 -4.87
CA SER A 117 2.91 -11.09 -6.09
C SER A 117 2.64 -9.58 -6.19
N LEU A 118 1.40 -9.16 -5.89
CA LEU A 118 1.03 -7.76 -5.83
C LEU A 118 1.79 -6.99 -4.74
N PHE A 119 1.93 -7.57 -3.55
CA PHE A 119 2.74 -7.00 -2.48
C PHE A 119 4.18 -6.75 -2.94
N ASP A 120 4.85 -7.77 -3.48
CA ASP A 120 6.23 -7.67 -3.95
C ASP A 120 6.41 -6.60 -5.05
N GLY A 121 5.47 -6.52 -5.99
CA GLY A 121 5.45 -5.50 -7.03
C GLY A 121 5.34 -4.07 -6.47
N LEU A 122 4.40 -3.84 -5.56
CA LEU A 122 4.18 -2.52 -4.95
C LEU A 122 5.32 -2.13 -4.01
N ASP A 123 5.89 -3.09 -3.27
CA ASP A 123 7.01 -2.86 -2.36
C ASP A 123 8.26 -2.42 -3.13
N LYS A 124 8.65 -3.17 -4.18
CA LYS A 124 9.78 -2.83 -5.05
C LYS A 124 9.58 -1.51 -5.78
N TRP A 125 8.38 -1.29 -6.32
CA TRP A 125 8.05 -0.04 -7.00
C TRP A 125 8.10 1.15 -6.02
N GLY A 126 7.51 1.02 -4.84
CA GLY A 126 7.53 2.04 -3.79
C GLY A 126 8.95 2.35 -3.32
N TYR A 127 9.80 1.32 -3.18
CA TYR A 127 11.22 1.50 -2.88
C TYR A 127 11.93 2.34 -3.95
N GLY A 128 11.68 2.05 -5.23
CA GLY A 128 12.21 2.85 -6.33
C GLY A 128 11.73 4.30 -6.28
N GLN A 129 10.43 4.53 -6.02
CA GLN A 129 9.86 5.87 -5.91
C GLN A 129 10.47 6.68 -4.76
N LEU A 130 10.54 6.10 -3.57
CA LEU A 130 11.07 6.77 -2.38
C LEU A 130 12.58 7.01 -2.53
N SER A 131 13.34 6.06 -3.08
CA SER A 131 14.77 6.23 -3.37
C SER A 131 15.03 7.37 -4.35
N GLU A 132 14.25 7.46 -5.43
CA GLU A 132 14.38 8.55 -6.38
C GLU A 132 13.95 9.89 -5.78
N ALA A 133 12.89 9.92 -4.97
CA ALA A 133 12.48 11.14 -4.26
C ALA A 133 13.55 11.64 -3.29
N VAL A 134 14.23 10.73 -2.57
CA VAL A 134 15.38 11.10 -1.75
C VAL A 134 16.46 11.75 -2.59
N LYS A 135 16.79 11.10 -3.71
CA LYS A 135 17.85 11.57 -4.60
C LYS A 135 17.55 12.97 -5.13
N GLN A 136 16.35 13.17 -5.65
CA GLN A 136 15.88 14.44 -6.23
C GLN A 136 15.77 15.55 -5.20
N GLU A 137 15.21 15.28 -4.01
CA GLU A 137 15.08 16.30 -2.96
C GLU A 137 16.46 16.77 -2.50
N TYR A 138 17.43 15.86 -2.38
CA TYR A 138 18.79 16.25 -2.02
C TYR A 138 19.45 17.13 -3.08
N ILE A 139 19.32 16.77 -4.37
CA ILE A 139 19.84 17.59 -5.49
C ILE A 139 19.17 18.97 -5.47
N ARG A 140 17.85 19.00 -5.23
CA ARG A 140 17.07 20.22 -5.14
C ARG A 140 17.54 21.10 -3.98
N GLN A 141 17.73 20.55 -2.78
CA GLN A 141 18.23 21.26 -1.62
C GLN A 141 19.67 21.74 -1.83
N ALA A 142 20.55 20.93 -2.42
CA ALA A 142 21.90 21.34 -2.77
C ALA A 142 21.89 22.57 -3.73
N GLY A 143 21.01 22.56 -4.73
CA GLY A 143 20.81 23.70 -5.63
C GLY A 143 20.11 24.91 -4.99
N ILE A 144 19.32 24.72 -3.93
CA ILE A 144 18.72 25.80 -3.13
C ILE A 144 19.69 26.36 -2.10
N LEU A 145 20.69 25.61 -1.65
CA LEU A 145 21.64 26.03 -0.62
C LEU A 145 23.02 26.34 -1.20
N GLY A 146 23.16 26.31 -2.54
CA GLY A 146 24.43 26.48 -3.24
C GLY A 146 25.53 25.56 -2.72
N SER A 147 25.17 24.35 -2.29
CA SER A 147 26.09 23.40 -1.65
C SER A 147 26.50 22.33 -2.64
N THR A 148 27.76 21.89 -2.60
CA THR A 148 28.20 20.73 -3.38
C THR A 148 27.64 19.45 -2.76
N LEU A 149 27.29 18.49 -3.61
CA LEU A 149 26.89 17.16 -3.14
C LEU A 149 28.07 16.53 -2.38
N ASP A 150 27.84 16.22 -1.12
CA ASP A 150 28.80 15.55 -0.23
C ASP A 150 29.27 14.22 -0.85
N LYS A 151 30.54 13.85 -0.65
CA LYS A 151 31.09 12.56 -1.11
C LYS A 151 30.36 11.37 -0.48
N ASP A 152 29.81 11.54 0.74
CA ASP A 152 29.02 10.52 1.43
C ASP A 152 27.51 10.54 1.07
N TYR A 153 27.12 11.31 0.05
CA TYR A 153 25.75 11.43 -0.43
C TYR A 153 25.04 10.08 -0.60
N ALA A 154 25.67 9.13 -1.27
CA ALA A 154 25.08 7.81 -1.51
C ALA A 154 24.77 7.06 -0.19
N LYS A 155 25.59 7.26 0.86
CA LYS A 155 25.36 6.67 2.18
C LYS A 155 24.21 7.38 2.90
N LYS A 156 24.13 8.71 2.84
CA LYS A 156 23.02 9.49 3.42
C LYS A 156 21.68 9.11 2.76
N VAL A 157 21.66 9.01 1.43
CA VAL A 157 20.50 8.51 0.67
C VAL A 157 20.08 7.13 1.15
N SER A 158 21.02 6.18 1.17
CA SER A 158 20.75 4.80 1.60
C SER A 158 20.26 4.74 3.05
N SER A 159 20.79 5.58 3.95
CA SER A 159 20.36 5.61 5.35
C SER A 159 18.92 6.07 5.51
N ILE A 160 18.50 7.14 4.81
CA ILE A 160 17.14 7.69 4.89
C ILE A 160 16.11 6.75 4.25
N VAL A 161 16.47 6.15 3.11
CA VAL A 161 15.63 5.12 2.48
C VAL A 161 15.51 3.93 3.42
N ASN A 162 16.62 3.43 3.96
CA ASN A 162 16.61 2.29 4.87
C ASN A 162 15.81 2.57 6.13
N SER A 163 15.89 3.76 6.75
CA SER A 163 15.08 4.07 7.94
C SER A 163 13.57 4.11 7.65
N SER A 164 13.19 4.39 6.40
CA SER A 164 11.77 4.39 5.97
C SER A 164 11.27 2.98 5.63
N PHE A 165 12.16 2.11 5.14
CA PHE A 165 11.85 0.72 4.71
C PHE A 165 12.18 -0.37 5.73
N LYS A 166 13.05 -0.10 6.69
CA LYS A 166 13.59 -1.04 7.66
C LYS A 166 13.81 -0.31 8.98
N THR A 167 12.91 -0.53 9.92
CA THR A 167 13.01 0.01 11.28
C THR A 167 12.55 -1.04 12.27
N SER A 168 13.16 -1.06 13.45
CA SER A 168 12.80 -1.95 14.55
C SER A 168 11.71 -1.38 15.46
N ASP A 169 11.53 -0.06 15.43
CA ASP A 169 10.83 0.67 16.49
C ASP A 169 9.37 1.00 16.10
N TYR A 170 9.08 1.01 14.80
CA TYR A 170 7.75 1.28 14.24
C TYR A 170 7.56 0.51 12.92
N PRO A 171 6.32 0.31 12.43
CA PRO A 171 6.09 -0.34 11.14
C PRO A 171 6.71 0.45 9.99
N SER A 172 7.50 -0.20 9.15
CA SER A 172 8.08 0.37 7.94
C SER A 172 7.06 0.55 6.81
N PHE A 173 7.44 1.20 5.71
CA PHE A 173 6.60 1.25 4.50
C PHE A 173 6.18 -0.16 4.05
N SER A 174 7.14 -1.10 3.98
CA SER A 174 6.89 -2.49 3.60
C SER A 174 5.94 -3.20 4.57
N ASP A 175 6.11 -2.99 5.88
CA ASP A 175 5.24 -3.59 6.90
C ASP A 175 3.80 -3.08 6.78
N ASN A 176 3.64 -1.78 6.51
CA ASN A 176 2.33 -1.17 6.29
C ASN A 176 1.66 -1.72 5.02
N ILE A 177 2.39 -1.91 3.92
CA ILE A 177 1.85 -2.56 2.71
C ILE A 177 1.43 -4.00 3.04
N TRP A 178 2.29 -4.76 3.71
CA TRP A 178 2.02 -6.16 4.08
C TRP A 178 0.77 -6.31 4.96
N GLN A 179 0.62 -5.45 5.97
CA GLN A 179 -0.54 -5.44 6.85
C GLN A 179 -1.84 -5.19 6.07
N ASN A 180 -1.82 -4.22 5.15
CA ASN A 180 -2.98 -3.94 4.31
C ASN A 180 -3.37 -5.13 3.42
N PHE A 181 -2.39 -5.88 2.89
CA PHE A 181 -2.66 -7.10 2.13
C PHE A 181 -3.13 -8.27 2.98
N THR A 182 -2.66 -8.37 4.22
CA THR A 182 -3.13 -9.37 5.18
C THR A 182 -4.61 -9.16 5.50
N GLU A 183 -5.04 -7.91 5.70
CA GLU A 183 -6.44 -7.54 5.87
C GLU A 183 -7.28 -7.86 4.62
N MET A 184 -6.79 -7.47 3.44
CA MET A 184 -7.45 -7.76 2.16
C MET A 184 -7.61 -9.27 1.93
N LYS A 185 -6.59 -10.06 2.24
CA LYS A 185 -6.63 -11.53 2.17
C LYS A 185 -7.72 -12.09 3.09
N ALA A 186 -7.76 -11.64 4.35
CA ALA A 186 -8.75 -12.11 5.31
C ALA A 186 -10.18 -11.82 4.85
N ASP A 187 -10.42 -10.64 4.27
CA ASP A 187 -11.75 -10.28 3.77
C ASP A 187 -12.14 -11.03 2.49
N LEU A 188 -11.16 -11.27 1.59
CA LEU A 188 -11.33 -12.12 0.42
C LEU A 188 -11.71 -13.57 0.83
N GLU A 189 -11.00 -14.14 1.79
CA GLU A 189 -11.28 -15.49 2.30
C GLU A 189 -12.67 -15.59 2.94
N LYS A 190 -13.09 -14.58 3.72
CA LYS A 190 -14.45 -14.51 4.28
C LYS A 190 -15.50 -14.45 3.18
N LEU A 191 -15.30 -13.60 2.17
CA LEU A 191 -16.22 -13.45 1.04
C LEU A 191 -16.37 -14.77 0.28
N LEU A 192 -15.27 -15.45 -0.03
CA LEU A 192 -15.30 -16.72 -0.77
C LEU A 192 -15.95 -17.84 0.03
N THR A 193 -15.59 -17.95 1.31
CA THR A 193 -16.19 -18.94 2.23
C THR A 193 -17.71 -18.74 2.29
N ARG A 194 -18.17 -17.50 2.43
CA ARG A 194 -19.60 -17.16 2.42
C ARG A 194 -20.26 -17.48 1.08
N ALA A 195 -19.63 -17.08 -0.03
CA ALA A 195 -20.17 -17.27 -1.37
C ALA A 195 -20.34 -18.75 -1.73
N ILE A 196 -19.34 -19.59 -1.42
CA ILE A 196 -19.40 -21.03 -1.67
C ILE A 196 -20.42 -21.71 -0.76
N THR A 197 -20.47 -21.34 0.53
CA THR A 197 -21.46 -21.90 1.47
C THR A 197 -22.90 -21.61 1.03
N GLN A 198 -23.13 -20.41 0.49
CA GLN A 198 -24.45 -19.96 0.05
C GLN A 198 -24.78 -20.37 -1.39
N GLY A 199 -23.84 -20.97 -2.12
CA GLY A 199 -24.02 -21.29 -3.54
C GLY A 199 -24.25 -20.06 -4.42
N LYS A 200 -23.58 -18.93 -4.10
CA LYS A 200 -23.72 -17.68 -4.88
C LYS A 200 -23.24 -17.88 -6.32
N ASN A 201 -23.84 -17.13 -7.23
CA ASN A 201 -23.40 -17.08 -8.63
C ASN A 201 -22.00 -16.40 -8.71
N PRO A 202 -21.05 -16.92 -9.53
CA PRO A 202 -19.70 -16.37 -9.64
C PRO A 202 -19.69 -14.89 -10.05
N ARG A 203 -20.61 -14.47 -10.93
CA ARG A 203 -20.72 -13.06 -11.33
C ARG A 203 -21.09 -12.14 -10.16
N THR A 204 -21.83 -12.65 -9.18
CA THR A 204 -22.14 -11.91 -7.95
C THR A 204 -20.91 -11.80 -7.05
N VAL A 205 -20.12 -12.87 -6.97
CA VAL A 205 -18.86 -12.89 -6.23
C VAL A 205 -17.86 -11.92 -6.85
N ALA A 206 -17.68 -11.96 -8.17
CA ALA A 206 -16.87 -11.01 -8.93
C ALA A 206 -17.32 -9.55 -8.71
N LYS A 207 -18.62 -9.28 -8.70
CA LYS A 207 -19.15 -7.95 -8.37
C LYS A 207 -18.88 -7.53 -6.92
N GLU A 208 -18.93 -8.45 -5.96
CA GLU A 208 -18.56 -8.16 -4.57
C GLU A 208 -17.06 -7.92 -4.42
N LEU A 209 -16.22 -8.66 -5.15
CA LEU A 209 -14.78 -8.44 -5.22
C LEU A 209 -14.47 -7.06 -5.79
N ALA A 210 -15.08 -6.72 -6.93
CA ALA A 210 -14.97 -5.40 -7.54
C ALA A 210 -15.33 -4.26 -6.56
N LYS A 211 -16.18 -4.49 -5.55
CA LYS A 211 -16.51 -3.49 -4.53
C LYS A 211 -15.38 -3.22 -3.53
N PHE A 212 -14.52 -4.20 -3.22
CA PHE A 212 -13.32 -3.98 -2.40
C PHE A 212 -12.38 -2.94 -3.01
N LEU A 213 -12.58 -2.65 -4.29
CA LEU A 213 -11.70 -1.90 -5.16
C LEU A 213 -12.37 -0.61 -5.64
N LYS A 214 -13.62 -0.36 -5.21
CA LYS A 214 -14.34 0.89 -5.45
C LYS A 214 -13.92 2.00 -4.49
N PRO A 215 -13.97 3.28 -4.91
CA PRO A 215 -13.35 4.40 -4.20
C PRO A 215 -13.90 4.72 -2.79
N ASN A 216 -15.07 4.22 -2.41
CA ASN A 216 -15.89 4.95 -1.43
C ASN A 216 -15.81 4.55 0.05
N GLN A 217 -15.24 3.43 0.51
CA GLN A 217 -14.95 3.25 1.95
C GLN A 217 -13.80 2.23 2.14
N GLU A 218 -12.79 2.61 2.94
CA GLU A 218 -11.71 1.74 3.47
C GLU A 218 -10.98 0.83 2.45
N ASN A 219 -10.93 1.24 1.19
CA ASN A 219 -10.32 0.46 0.11
C ASN A 219 -8.79 0.44 0.23
N ILE A 220 -8.18 -0.72 -0.08
CA ILE A 220 -6.74 -0.93 -0.25
C ILE A 220 -6.08 0.19 -1.07
N ARG A 221 -6.71 0.67 -2.14
CA ARG A 221 -6.25 1.83 -2.93
C ARG A 221 -6.03 3.07 -2.07
N TYR A 222 -7.01 3.44 -1.24
CA TYR A 222 -6.91 4.62 -0.39
C TYR A 222 -5.81 4.46 0.64
N LYS A 223 -5.71 3.28 1.27
CA LYS A 223 -4.67 2.98 2.26
C LYS A 223 -3.27 3.07 1.64
N LEU A 224 -3.06 2.51 0.46
CA LEU A 224 -1.80 2.56 -0.28
C LEU A 224 -1.47 3.99 -0.76
N ASN A 225 -2.43 4.73 -1.31
CA ASN A 225 -2.21 6.11 -1.74
C ASN A 225 -1.86 7.03 -0.56
N ARG A 226 -2.60 6.89 0.54
CA ARG A 226 -2.32 7.58 1.80
C ARG A 226 -0.90 7.31 2.29
N LEU A 227 -0.53 6.03 2.33
CA LEU A 227 0.80 5.60 2.78
C LEU A 227 1.89 6.21 1.89
N MET A 228 1.74 6.10 0.57
CA MET A 228 2.71 6.63 -0.40
C MET A 228 2.95 8.13 -0.23
N ILE A 229 1.88 8.92 -0.10
CA ILE A 229 1.98 10.38 0.09
C ILE A 229 2.62 10.70 1.46
N THR A 230 2.21 9.98 2.49
CA THR A 230 2.69 10.19 3.86
C THR A 230 4.20 9.90 3.98
N GLU A 231 4.68 8.81 3.37
CA GLU A 231 6.12 8.51 3.32
C GLU A 231 6.91 9.49 2.47
N MET A 232 6.38 9.94 1.33
CA MET A 232 7.02 10.97 0.51
C MET A 232 7.26 12.25 1.30
N THR A 233 6.25 12.74 2.00
CA THR A 233 6.37 13.93 2.85
C THR A 233 7.33 13.70 4.02
N SER A 234 7.29 12.52 4.63
CA SER A 234 8.20 12.13 5.72
C SER A 234 9.67 12.26 5.28
N ILE A 235 10.00 11.62 4.16
CA ILE A 235 11.35 11.61 3.59
C ILE A 235 11.80 12.99 3.17
N GLN A 236 10.95 13.74 2.45
CA GLN A 236 11.30 15.10 2.01
C GLN A 236 11.62 15.99 3.19
N THR A 237 10.84 15.89 4.26
CA THR A 237 11.03 16.70 5.48
C THR A 237 12.34 16.32 6.20
N ASP A 238 12.72 15.05 6.22
CA ASP A 238 14.01 14.61 6.79
C ASP A 238 15.19 15.18 6.00
N ILE A 239 15.11 15.16 4.67
CA ILE A 239 16.17 15.68 3.80
C ILE A 239 16.28 17.19 3.92
N GLN A 240 15.15 17.90 3.99
CA GLN A 240 15.11 19.34 4.23
C GLN A 240 15.81 19.66 5.56
N LYS A 241 15.43 18.99 6.65
CA LYS A 241 16.07 19.17 7.96
C LYS A 241 17.58 18.91 7.89
N GLN A 242 17.99 17.79 7.30
CA GLN A 242 19.42 17.45 7.21
C GLN A 242 20.17 18.48 6.36
N SER A 243 19.59 18.92 5.24
CA SER A 243 20.20 19.91 4.35
C SER A 243 20.36 21.26 5.05
N TYR A 244 19.37 21.66 5.85
CA TYR A 244 19.43 22.89 6.64
C TYR A 244 20.53 22.81 7.71
N LEU A 245 20.66 21.68 8.40
CA LEU A 245 21.74 21.46 9.38
C LEU A 245 23.12 21.47 8.71
N ASP A 246 23.28 20.74 7.60
CA ASP A 246 24.54 20.67 6.85
C ASP A 246 24.97 22.05 6.32
N ALA A 247 24.01 22.90 5.95
CA ALA A 247 24.25 24.26 5.45
C ALA A 247 24.32 25.34 6.55
N GLY A 248 24.19 24.97 7.83
CA GLY A 248 24.25 25.93 8.94
C GLY A 248 23.06 26.89 9.01
N ILE A 249 21.89 26.48 8.50
CA ILE A 249 20.66 27.28 8.57
C ILE A 249 20.05 27.18 9.96
N ASP A 250 19.82 28.33 10.60
CA ASP A 250 19.26 28.38 11.96
C ASP A 250 17.73 28.28 12.00
N GLU A 251 17.06 28.85 11.01
CA GLU A 251 15.61 29.01 10.98
C GLU A 251 14.99 28.58 9.66
N TYR A 252 13.75 28.09 9.73
CA TYR A 252 12.96 27.74 8.56
C TYR A 252 11.53 28.25 8.68
N THR A 253 10.89 28.47 7.54
CA THR A 253 9.48 28.81 7.42
C THR A 253 8.69 27.59 6.99
N TYR A 254 7.53 27.36 7.60
CA TYR A 254 6.63 26.28 7.19
C TYR A 254 5.77 26.76 6.01
N ILE A 255 5.74 25.98 4.94
CA ILE A 255 5.00 26.29 3.71
C ILE A 255 3.77 25.39 3.62
N ALA A 256 2.60 25.98 3.89
CA ALA A 256 1.33 25.28 3.80
C ALA A 256 0.92 25.05 2.34
N GLU A 257 0.51 23.82 2.01
CA GLU A 257 0.00 23.52 0.67
C GLU A 257 -1.30 24.30 0.34
N PRO A 258 -1.66 24.47 -0.95
CA PRO A 258 -2.79 25.32 -1.35
C PRO A 258 -4.13 24.97 -0.68
N SER A 259 -4.39 23.69 -0.44
CA SER A 259 -5.60 23.17 0.22
C SER A 259 -5.41 22.84 1.71
N ALA A 260 -4.37 23.39 2.35
CA ALA A 260 -3.99 23.03 3.71
C ALA A 260 -5.14 23.11 4.71
N CYS A 261 -5.21 22.10 5.58
CA CYS A 261 -6.15 22.09 6.70
C CYS A 261 -5.82 23.16 7.74
N GLU A 262 -6.77 23.44 8.64
CA GLU A 262 -6.59 24.44 9.69
C GLU A 262 -5.44 24.13 10.65
N VAL A 263 -5.09 22.84 10.86
CA VAL A 263 -3.91 22.45 11.66
C VAL A 263 -2.64 22.95 10.99
N CYS A 264 -2.43 22.61 9.71
CA CYS A 264 -1.26 23.04 8.94
C CYS A 264 -1.17 24.56 8.81
N LYS A 265 -2.30 25.26 8.60
CA LYS A 265 -2.33 26.73 8.56
C LYS A 265 -1.93 27.36 9.90
N LYS A 266 -2.36 26.79 11.02
CA LYS A 266 -1.97 27.27 12.35
C LYS A 266 -0.47 27.09 12.59
N VAL A 267 0.08 25.93 12.24
CA VAL A 267 1.54 25.68 12.32
C VAL A 267 2.30 26.63 11.40
N ALA A 268 1.80 26.90 10.19
CA ALA A 268 2.42 27.86 9.28
C ALA A 268 2.47 29.28 9.86
N LYS A 269 1.40 29.74 10.51
CA LYS A 269 1.34 31.06 11.16
C LYS A 269 2.32 31.22 12.33
N GLY A 270 2.71 30.12 12.98
CA GLY A 270 3.67 30.13 14.08
C GLY A 270 5.14 30.14 13.65
N SER A 271 5.41 30.01 12.34
CA SER A 271 6.78 30.09 11.81
C SER A 271 7.32 31.54 11.78
N PRO A 272 8.64 31.77 11.82
CA PRO A 272 9.73 30.80 11.65
C PRO A 272 10.00 29.91 12.88
N TYR A 273 10.63 28.76 12.64
CA TYR A 273 11.04 27.80 13.67
C TYR A 273 12.54 27.53 13.59
N LYS A 274 13.16 27.15 14.71
CA LYS A 274 14.56 26.73 14.76
C LYS A 274 14.75 25.35 14.12
N VAL A 275 15.71 25.22 13.20
CA VAL A 275 16.04 23.95 12.51
C VAL A 275 16.45 22.86 13.50
N VAL A 276 17.22 23.21 14.54
CA VAL A 276 17.62 22.27 15.60
C VAL A 276 16.43 21.69 16.39
N LYS A 277 15.26 22.37 16.37
CA LYS A 277 14.01 21.90 16.98
C LYS A 277 13.00 21.38 15.96
N MET A 278 13.40 21.18 14.70
CA MET A 278 12.53 20.70 13.64
C MET A 278 12.09 19.26 13.93
N ASN A 279 10.78 19.06 14.06
CA ASN A 279 10.15 17.81 14.40
C ASN A 279 8.90 17.58 13.52
N LYS A 280 8.99 16.53 12.69
CA LYS A 280 7.92 16.12 11.78
C LYS A 280 6.61 15.89 12.53
N GLY A 281 5.52 16.41 12.00
CA GLY A 281 4.20 16.27 12.61
C GLY A 281 3.93 17.17 13.83
N VAL A 282 4.90 18.01 14.23
CA VAL A 282 4.73 18.99 15.31
C VAL A 282 4.87 20.42 14.79
N ASN A 283 6.04 20.76 14.26
CA ASN A 283 6.36 22.07 13.69
C ASN A 283 6.95 21.98 12.27
N ALA A 284 6.91 20.79 11.67
CA ALA A 284 7.33 20.50 10.30
C ALA A 284 6.27 19.59 9.63
N PRO A 285 6.26 19.48 8.28
CA PRO A 285 5.33 18.62 7.56
C PRO A 285 5.34 17.15 8.05
N TYR A 286 4.36 16.35 7.59
CA TYR A 286 3.92 15.08 8.21
C TYR A 286 2.88 15.28 9.35
N MET A 287 2.12 16.38 9.32
CA MET A 287 1.11 16.72 10.34
C MET A 287 -0.11 15.78 10.39
N HIS A 288 -0.47 15.18 9.25
CA HIS A 288 -1.65 14.35 9.11
C HIS A 288 -1.51 13.46 7.86
N PRO A 289 -2.34 12.41 7.71
CA PRO A 289 -2.37 11.66 6.47
C PRO A 289 -2.68 12.56 5.27
N PHE A 290 -2.03 12.34 4.13
CA PHE A 290 -2.11 13.19 2.94
C PHE A 290 -1.59 14.63 3.11
N CYS A 291 -0.82 14.93 4.15
CA CYS A 291 -0.11 16.21 4.22
C CYS A 291 0.83 16.35 3.01
N LYS A 292 0.84 17.52 2.37
CA LYS A 292 1.72 17.86 1.23
C LYS A 292 2.43 19.20 1.44
N CYS A 293 2.48 19.65 2.70
CA CYS A 293 3.18 20.86 3.07
C CYS A 293 4.70 20.67 2.95
N SER A 294 5.44 21.77 2.87
CA SER A 294 6.90 21.78 2.75
C SER A 294 7.51 22.76 3.76
N THR A 295 8.83 22.92 3.74
CA THR A 295 9.54 23.98 4.45
C THR A 295 10.46 24.74 3.51
N ALA A 296 10.74 26.00 3.84
CA ALA A 296 11.75 26.82 3.17
C ALA A 296 12.79 27.29 4.20
N PRO A 297 14.10 27.27 3.90
CA PRO A 297 15.09 27.84 4.79
C PRO A 297 14.88 29.36 4.88
N LEU A 298 15.05 29.92 6.07
CA LEU A 298 15.06 31.37 6.27
C LEU A 298 16.51 31.83 6.17
N VAL A 299 16.84 32.49 5.06
CA VAL A 299 18.16 33.07 4.79
C VAL A 299 18.03 34.56 4.53
N ASP A 300 19.03 35.34 4.95
CA ASP A 300 19.16 36.72 4.48
C ASP A 300 19.40 36.68 2.97
N ARG A 301 18.62 37.45 2.21
CA ARG A 301 18.65 37.42 0.76
C ARG A 301 19.98 37.95 0.20
N GLU A 302 20.53 39.01 0.78
CA GLU A 302 21.78 39.60 0.30
C GLU A 302 22.95 38.68 0.61
N GLU A 303 22.96 38.08 1.81
CA GLU A 303 23.96 37.10 2.20
C GLU A 303 23.87 35.82 1.35
N TYR A 304 22.66 35.35 1.08
CA TYR A 304 22.42 34.19 0.22
C TYR A 304 22.85 34.45 -1.23
N GLU A 305 22.45 35.57 -1.84
CA GLU A 305 22.85 35.92 -3.21
C GLU A 305 24.37 36.16 -3.32
N LYS A 306 24.99 36.73 -2.28
CA LYS A 306 26.45 36.86 -2.19
C LYS A 306 27.14 35.51 -2.08
N SER A 307 26.61 34.60 -1.25
CA SER A 307 27.17 33.25 -1.08
C SER A 307 27.09 32.42 -2.37
N LEU A 308 26.04 32.57 -3.17
CA LEU A 308 25.92 31.92 -4.49
C LEU A 308 27.01 32.42 -5.45
N LYS A 309 27.18 33.75 -5.53
CA LYS A 309 28.21 34.39 -6.37
C LYS A 309 29.63 33.98 -5.95
N GLU A 310 29.92 33.94 -4.65
CA GLU A 310 31.22 33.51 -4.12
C GLU A 310 31.53 32.04 -4.44
N ARG A 311 30.48 31.22 -4.58
CA ARG A 311 30.58 29.80 -4.96
C ARG A 311 30.50 29.55 -6.46
N GLY A 312 30.38 30.61 -7.28
CA GLY A 312 30.32 30.53 -8.75
C GLY A 312 29.02 29.94 -9.30
N LEU A 313 27.91 30.08 -8.56
CA LEU A 313 26.56 29.62 -8.91
C LEU A 313 25.62 30.78 -9.24
#